data_AF-A0A2S6TPU4-F1
#
_entry.id   AF-A0A2S6TPU4-F1
#
_cell.length_a   1.000
_cell.length_b   1.000
_cell.length_c   1.000
_cell.angle_alpha   90.00
_cell.angle_beta   90.00
_cell.angle_gamma   90.00
#
_symmetry.space_group_name_H-M   'P 1'
#
loop_
_entity.id
_entity.type
_entity.pdbx_description
1 polymer ?
#
loop_
_entity_poly.entity_id
_entity_poly.type
_entity_poly.pdbx_seq_one_letter_code
_entity_poly.pdbx_strand_id
1 'polypeptide(L)' 'MSDDSNVMDRNLALEAVRVTEAAALASSRWMGRGDEKSADQAAVDAMRNA' A
#
# COMPACT_ATOMS: atom_id res chain seq x y z
N MET A 1 -23.19 -2.08 -24.01
CA MET A 1 -21.98 -2.83 -23.63
C MET A 1 -21.13 -1.86 -22.82
N SER A 2 -20.89 -2.20 -21.57
CA SER A 2 -20.72 -1.29 -20.43
C SER A 2 -19.47 -0.40 -20.47
N ASP A 3 -19.65 0.85 -20.04
CA ASP A 3 -18.65 1.88 -19.73
C ASP A 3 -18.04 1.68 -18.31
N ASP A 4 -18.13 0.46 -17.77
CA ASP A 4 -17.69 0.10 -16.41
C ASP A 4 -16.17 -0.06 -16.30
N SER A 5 -15.50 -0.41 -17.41
CA SER A 5 -14.05 -0.67 -17.41
C SER A 5 -13.22 0.56 -17.06
N ASN A 6 -13.61 1.75 -17.55
CA ASN A 6 -12.87 3.00 -17.27
C ASN A 6 -13.02 3.45 -15.81
N VAL A 7 -14.21 3.25 -15.23
CA VAL A 7 -14.46 3.52 -13.80
C VAL A 7 -13.67 2.56 -12.92
N MET A 8 -13.64 1.26 -13.25
CA MET A 8 -12.85 0.26 -12.54
C MET A 8 -11.34 0.53 -12.64
N ASP A 9 -10.83 0.88 -13.83
CA ASP A 9 -9.39 1.17 -14.05
C ASP A 9 -8.94 2.43 -13.30
N ARG A 10 -9.78 3.47 -13.28
CA ARG A 10 -9.49 4.69 -12.50
C ARG A 10 -9.51 4.41 -10.99
N ASN A 11 -10.41 3.57 -10.54
CA ASN A 11 -10.45 3.15 -9.13
C ASN A 11 -9.23 2.30 -8.79
N LEU A 12 -8.80 1.40 -9.67
CA LEU A 12 -7.60 0.59 -9.47
C LEU A 12 -6.34 1.43 -9.28
N ALA A 13 -6.17 2.49 -10.08
CA ALA A 13 -5.04 3.42 -9.92
C ALA A 13 -5.05 4.11 -8.55
N LEU A 14 -6.23 4.51 -8.07
CA LEU A 14 -6.37 5.13 -6.74
C LEU A 14 -6.17 4.13 -5.60
N GLU A 15 -6.66 2.89 -5.74
CA GLU A 15 -6.41 1.84 -4.74
C GLU A 15 -4.92 1.49 -4.67
N ALA A 16 -4.21 1.45 -5.81
CA ALA A 16 -2.76 1.21 -5.81
C ALA A 16 -1.99 2.29 -5.03
N VAL A 17 -2.39 3.57 -5.14
CA VAL A 17 -1.81 4.66 -4.35
C VAL A 17 -2.07 4.43 -2.86
N ARG A 18 -3.30 4.11 -2.46
CA ARG A 18 -3.64 3.88 -1.04
C ARG A 18 -2.84 2.74 -0.42
N VAL A 19 -2.67 1.64 -1.15
CA VAL A 19 -1.83 0.51 -0.71
C VAL A 19 -0.39 0.96 -0.44
N THR A 20 0.18 1.79 -1.33
CA THR A 20 1.55 2.28 -1.17
C THR A 20 1.70 3.29 -0.02
N GLU A 21 0.69 4.15 0.19
CA GLU A 21 0.65 5.08 1.33
C GLU A 21 0.60 4.32 2.66
N ALA A 22 -0.25 3.29 2.75
CA ALA A 22 -0.35 2.44 3.93
C ALA A 22 0.99 1.75 4.24
N ALA A 23 1.66 1.21 3.22
CA ALA A 23 2.98 0.58 3.34
C ALA A 23 4.05 1.56 3.84
N ALA A 24 4.09 2.76 3.26
CA ALA A 24 5.05 3.80 3.62
C ALA A 24 4.85 4.28 5.06
N LEU A 25 3.60 4.52 5.47
CA LEU A 25 3.27 4.91 6.84
C LEU A 25 3.63 3.82 7.86
N ALA A 26 3.37 2.56 7.56
CA ALA A 26 3.70 1.45 8.46
C ALA A 26 5.21 1.25 8.64
N SER A 27 5.96 1.22 7.54
CA SER A 27 7.43 1.09 7.55
C SER A 27 8.15 2.29 8.17
N SER A 28 7.61 3.51 8.00
CA SER A 28 8.21 4.75 8.56
C SER A 28 8.42 4.70 10.07
N ARG A 29 7.59 3.93 10.81
CA ARG A 29 7.70 3.77 12.26
C ARG A 29 9.00 3.09 12.70
N TRP A 30 9.64 2.38 11.79
CA TRP A 30 10.89 1.63 12.00
C TRP A 30 12.13 2.33 11.45
N MET A 31 11.97 3.53 10.87
CA MET A 31 13.07 4.30 10.30
C MET A 31 14.16 4.59 11.35
N GLY A 32 15.42 4.35 11.00
CA GLY A 32 16.57 4.60 11.87
C GLY A 32 16.77 3.58 13.00
N ARG A 33 15.96 2.52 13.09
CA ARG A 33 16.07 1.49 14.14
C ARG A 33 17.06 0.37 13.83
N GLY A 34 17.56 0.29 12.59
CA GLY A 34 18.43 -0.79 12.14
C GLY A 34 17.75 -2.17 12.05
N ASP A 35 16.42 -2.21 12.16
CA ASP A 35 15.62 -3.44 12.10
C ASP A 35 14.83 -3.51 10.78
N GLU A 36 15.53 -3.93 9.73
CA GLU A 36 15.00 -4.07 8.37
C GLU A 36 13.82 -5.04 8.31
N LYS A 37 13.92 -6.19 8.99
CA LYS A 37 12.91 -7.26 8.90
C LYS A 37 11.58 -6.82 9.49
N SER A 38 11.60 -6.14 10.64
CA SER A 38 10.37 -5.62 11.24
C SER A 38 9.76 -4.49 10.39
N ALA A 39 10.59 -3.66 9.76
CA ALA A 39 10.12 -2.63 8.84
C ALA A 39 9.45 -3.23 7.58
N ASP A 40 10.07 -4.24 6.99
CA ASP A 40 9.55 -4.95 5.80
C ASP A 40 8.24 -5.69 6.12
N GLN A 41 8.20 -6.43 7.23
CA GLN A 41 6.99 -7.13 7.67
C GLN A 41 5.83 -6.14 7.91
N ALA A 42 6.10 -5.00 8.56
CA ALA A 42 5.08 -3.97 8.78
C ALA A 42 4.53 -3.39 7.46
N ALA A 43 5.38 -3.21 6.44
CA ALA A 43 4.95 -2.77 5.12
C ALA A 43 4.09 -3.83 4.42
N VAL A 44 4.53 -5.09 4.41
CA VAL A 44 3.81 -6.21 3.78
C VAL A 44 2.44 -6.44 4.42
N ASP A 45 2.37 -6.39 5.74
CA ASP A 45 1.11 -6.54 6.47
C ASP A 45 0.16 -5.37 6.19
N ALA A 46 0.68 -4.14 6.08
CA ALA A 46 -0.14 -3.00 5.70
C ALA A 46 -0.66 -3.14 4.25
N MET A 47 0.18 -3.57 3.30
CA MET A 47 -0.24 -3.77 1.91
C MET A 47 -1.29 -4.86 1.75
N ARG A 48 -1.26 -5.92 2.56
CA ARG A 48 -2.27 -7.00 2.51
C ARG A 48 -3.63 -6.60 3.09
N ASN A 49 -3.64 -5.65 4.03
CA ASN A 49 -4.85 -5.22 4.74
C ASN A 49 -5.42 -3.90 4.20
N ALA A 50 -4.77 -3.29 3.22
CA ALA A 50 -5.17 -2.05 2.58
C ALA A 50 -6.31 -2.27 1.56
#